data_AF-A0A643F6Z5-F1
#
_entry.id   AF-A0A643F6Z5-F1
#
_cell.length_a   1.000
_cell.length_b   1.000
_cell.length_c   1.000
_cell.angle_alpha   90.00
_cell.angle_beta   90.00
_cell.angle_gamma   90.00
#
_symmetry.space_group_name_H-M   'P 1'
#
loop_
_entity.id
_entity.type
_entity.pdbx_description
1 polymer ?
#
loop_
_entity_poly.entity_id
_entity_poly.type
_entity_poly.pdbx_seq_one_letter_code
_entity_poly.pdbx_strand_id
1 'polypeptide(L)'
;MRCGPMSKPWAAASAWCWARRRVASRPSAPASACRPIRPGRRWMRLHRRHLGPAPNTFFRANKRENTMWSELGWLAALASAGGLGALLWRCRGRAQQALAAQAQAEQALARLRAQTEADLSRWQHELADLRRSSQSREAQWADQEAVARQHHEALAPTLDAWRVAIQSACAQARPLTDGLAELQAVQSTFERWHEGMDALLRQNADMHRKNEDFAQIVRQMTIVTLNASIEAARIGELGRGFAVVAEEMRELARRAERLSGDYRRGLHENDLLTTSTFQDIQASGKLIVGTIAALDLYQRQVVGSLEGAGA
;
A
#
# COMPACT_ATOMS: atom_id res chain seq x y z
N MET A 1 -23.59 -13.53 -18.81
CA MET A 1 -22.70 -14.62 -18.35
C MET A 1 -22.74 -14.68 -16.82
N ARG A 2 -22.41 -15.81 -16.17
CA ARG A 2 -22.40 -15.95 -14.70
C ARG A 2 -20.97 -15.99 -14.17
N CYS A 3 -20.69 -15.24 -13.11
CA CYS A 3 -19.58 -15.48 -12.18
C CYS A 3 -20.12 -15.47 -10.75
N GLY A 4 -19.69 -16.42 -9.91
CA GLY A 4 -20.07 -16.52 -8.50
C GLY A 4 -19.05 -15.87 -7.55
N PRO A 5 -19.37 -15.77 -6.25
CA PRO A 5 -18.48 -15.16 -5.26
C PRO A 5 -17.35 -16.10 -4.83
N MET A 6 -16.15 -15.56 -4.62
CA MET A 6 -15.06 -16.29 -3.94
C MET A 6 -15.20 -16.19 -2.41
N SER A 7 -15.05 -17.33 -1.74
CA SER A 7 -15.19 -17.50 -0.30
C SER A 7 -13.88 -17.24 0.47
N LYS A 8 -14.03 -16.89 1.76
CA LYS A 8 -12.95 -17.01 2.76
C LYS A 8 -12.51 -18.47 2.91
N PRO A 9 -11.33 -18.71 3.47
CA PRO A 9 -11.27 -19.69 4.56
C PRO A 9 -10.50 -19.23 5.81
N TRP A 10 -11.08 -19.63 6.94
CA TRP A 10 -10.47 -20.04 8.22
C TRP A 10 -9.61 -19.08 9.07
N ALA A 11 -10.06 -18.95 10.31
CA ALA A 11 -9.22 -18.76 11.49
C ALA A 11 -9.39 -19.97 12.43
N ALA A 12 -8.27 -20.53 12.90
CA ALA A 12 -8.19 -21.42 14.06
C ALA A 12 -6.77 -21.24 14.64
N ALA A 13 -6.56 -20.59 15.78
CA ALA A 13 -6.97 -20.97 17.14
C ALA A 13 -6.05 -22.05 17.77
N SER A 14 -4.92 -21.61 18.31
CA SER A 14 -4.11 -22.35 19.29
C SER A 14 -3.63 -21.38 20.37
N ALA A 15 -4.42 -21.23 21.44
CA ALA A 15 -4.12 -20.31 22.54
C ALA A 15 -3.35 -21.03 23.66
N TRP A 16 -2.12 -20.61 23.93
CA TRP A 16 -1.39 -20.95 25.15
C TRP A 16 -0.80 -19.69 25.81
N CYS A 17 -1.04 -19.60 27.12
CA CYS A 17 -0.37 -18.83 28.16
C CYS A 17 1.00 -18.17 27.84
N TRP A 18 1.35 -17.00 28.43
CA TRP A 18 1.10 -16.67 29.85
C TRP A 18 1.10 -15.16 30.17
N ALA A 19 0.91 -14.83 31.45
CA ALA A 19 0.54 -13.50 31.94
C ALA A 19 1.64 -12.40 31.86
N ARG A 20 1.25 -11.20 31.41
CA ARG A 20 1.91 -9.94 31.84
C ARG A 20 1.57 -9.68 33.31
N ARG A 21 2.54 -9.79 34.22
CA ARG A 21 2.41 -9.39 35.63
C ARG A 21 3.52 -8.39 35.99
N ARG A 22 3.17 -7.25 36.59
CA ARG A 22 4.13 -6.34 37.23
C ARG A 22 4.73 -7.03 38.46
N VAL A 23 6.00 -6.76 38.82
CA VAL A 23 6.45 -6.56 40.22
C VAL A 23 7.93 -6.17 40.31
N ALA A 24 8.23 -5.36 41.34
CA ALA A 24 9.50 -5.07 42.02
C ALA A 24 10.87 -5.11 41.30
N SER A 25 11.64 -4.05 41.56
CA SER A 25 13.10 -4.08 41.65
C SER A 25 13.57 -4.80 42.93
N ARG A 26 14.79 -5.38 42.89
CA ARG A 26 15.42 -6.29 43.89
C ARG A 26 14.81 -7.70 43.92
N PRO A 27 15.69 -8.73 44.07
CA PRO A 27 15.90 -9.28 45.42
C PRO A 27 17.37 -9.31 45.86
N SER A 28 17.60 -9.81 47.08
CA SER A 28 18.90 -10.00 47.73
C SER A 28 19.48 -11.42 47.55
N ALA A 29 20.74 -11.62 47.98
CA ALA A 29 21.32 -12.95 48.19
C ALA A 29 20.57 -13.75 49.30
N PRO A 30 20.89 -15.06 49.47
CA PRO A 30 21.73 -15.40 50.62
C PRO A 30 22.76 -16.55 50.42
N ALA A 31 23.55 -16.76 51.48
CA ALA A 31 24.59 -17.77 51.74
C ALA A 31 24.37 -19.17 51.13
N SER A 32 25.42 -19.90 50.73
CA SER A 32 26.40 -20.55 51.63
C SER A 32 27.45 -21.34 50.82
N ALA A 33 28.56 -21.90 51.33
CA ALA A 33 29.44 -21.51 52.44
C ALA A 33 30.73 -22.37 52.38
N CYS A 34 31.89 -21.77 52.07
CA CYS A 34 33.20 -22.41 52.32
C CYS A 34 34.28 -21.35 52.65
N ARG A 35 34.74 -21.37 53.90
CA ARG A 35 35.98 -20.73 54.40
C ARG A 35 37.14 -21.75 54.36
N PRO A 36 38.41 -21.41 54.70
CA PRO A 36 38.97 -20.16 55.23
C PRO A 36 39.75 -19.39 54.10
N ILE A 37 40.82 -18.60 54.25
CA ILE A 37 41.77 -18.28 55.35
C ILE A 37 42.24 -16.81 55.22
N ARG A 38 42.62 -16.18 56.35
CA ARG A 38 43.63 -15.09 56.43
C ARG A 38 44.79 -15.60 57.28
N PRO A 39 46.03 -15.46 56.81
CA PRO A 39 46.99 -14.58 57.49
C PRO A 39 47.72 -13.67 56.48
N GLY A 40 48.59 -12.73 56.86
CA GLY A 40 48.95 -12.28 58.21
C GLY A 40 50.35 -11.67 58.25
N ARG A 41 50.45 -10.34 58.24
CA ARG A 41 51.74 -9.64 58.45
C ARG A 41 52.12 -9.68 59.94
N ARG A 42 52.77 -10.76 60.45
CA ARG A 42 53.76 -10.71 61.57
C ARG A 42 54.34 -12.09 61.93
N TRP A 43 55.68 -12.14 62.03
CA TRP A 43 56.51 -12.87 63.02
C TRP A 43 56.47 -14.41 63.16
N MET A 44 57.60 -15.05 62.84
CA MET A 44 58.47 -15.90 63.70
C MET A 44 59.67 -16.35 62.84
N ARG A 45 60.95 -16.41 63.25
CA ARG A 45 61.66 -16.27 64.55
C ARG A 45 61.55 -17.44 65.54
N LEU A 46 62.03 -18.63 65.14
CA LEU A 46 62.48 -19.72 66.02
C LEU A 46 63.65 -20.49 65.37
N HIS A 47 64.61 -21.14 66.07
CA HIS A 47 65.19 -20.82 67.39
C HIS A 47 66.42 -21.69 67.70
N ARG A 48 67.54 -21.08 68.15
CA ARG A 48 68.63 -21.72 68.97
C ARG A 48 69.38 -22.90 68.30
N ARG A 49 70.51 -23.41 68.79
CA ARG A 49 71.29 -23.19 70.04
C ARG A 49 72.67 -22.61 69.68
N HIS A 50 73.21 -21.62 70.40
CA HIS A 50 73.85 -21.73 71.72
C HIS A 50 74.88 -22.86 71.83
N LEU A 51 76.16 -22.50 71.87
CA LEU A 51 77.12 -22.85 72.92
C LEU A 51 78.35 -21.91 72.82
N GLY A 52 78.94 -21.60 73.97
CA GLY A 52 80.32 -21.12 74.13
C GLY A 52 81.00 -22.01 75.18
N PRO A 53 82.07 -21.58 75.89
CA PRO A 53 82.82 -20.33 75.80
C PRO A 53 84.33 -20.59 75.51
N ALA A 54 85.23 -19.69 75.94
CA ALA A 54 86.69 -19.86 75.87
C ALA A 54 87.24 -20.87 76.93
N PRO A 55 88.53 -21.23 76.88
CA PRO A 55 89.48 -20.47 77.73
C PRO A 55 90.88 -20.21 77.11
N ASN A 56 91.66 -19.38 77.80
CA ASN A 56 93.13 -19.34 77.70
C ASN A 56 93.75 -20.67 78.21
N THR A 57 94.96 -21.03 77.75
CA THR A 57 96.21 -20.91 78.57
C THR A 57 97.49 -21.36 77.84
N PHE A 58 98.61 -20.87 78.38
CA PHE A 58 99.98 -21.35 78.19
C PHE A 58 100.14 -22.88 78.22
N PHE A 59 101.08 -23.42 77.44
CA PHE A 59 102.27 -24.04 78.04
C PHE A 59 103.54 -23.90 77.19
N ARG A 60 104.70 -24.13 77.82
CA ARG A 60 106.05 -24.07 77.22
C ARG A 60 106.52 -25.46 76.75
N ALA A 61 107.71 -25.48 76.13
CA ALA A 61 108.66 -26.60 76.04
C ALA A 61 108.36 -27.73 75.02
N ASN A 62 109.36 -28.43 74.46
CA ASN A 62 110.80 -28.11 74.29
C ASN A 62 111.45 -29.15 73.34
N LYS A 63 112.31 -28.68 72.42
CA LYS A 63 113.43 -29.41 71.76
C LYS A 63 113.17 -30.65 70.87
N ARG A 64 114.01 -30.71 69.83
CA ARG A 64 114.49 -31.89 69.06
C ARG A 64 113.48 -32.52 68.09
N GLU A 65 113.75 -32.43 66.78
CA GLU A 65 114.76 -33.20 66.01
C GLU A 65 114.36 -34.69 65.86
N ASN A 66 113.58 -35.01 64.83
CA ASN A 66 113.99 -36.06 63.89
C ASN A 66 113.25 -35.95 62.53
N THR A 67 113.99 -36.05 61.42
CA THR A 67 113.49 -35.83 60.05
C THR A 67 113.56 -37.12 59.23
N MET A 68 112.43 -37.80 58.96
CA MET A 68 112.46 -38.99 58.08
C MET A 68 111.15 -39.45 57.41
N TRP A 69 110.07 -38.66 57.37
CA TRP A 69 108.77 -39.07 56.78
C TRP A 69 108.11 -38.01 55.87
N SER A 70 108.93 -37.15 55.23
CA SER A 70 108.46 -35.94 54.56
C SER A 70 108.12 -36.06 53.07
N GLU A 71 108.11 -37.25 52.47
CA GLU A 71 107.92 -37.43 51.01
C GLU A 71 106.52 -37.90 50.61
N LEU A 72 106.07 -39.05 51.13
CA LEU A 72 104.82 -39.71 50.68
C LEU A 72 103.55 -38.89 50.96
N GLY A 73 103.56 -38.03 51.98
CA GLY A 73 102.42 -37.16 52.31
C GLY A 73 102.10 -36.12 51.22
N TRP A 74 103.11 -35.58 50.54
CA TRP A 74 102.90 -34.56 49.51
C TRP A 74 102.25 -35.12 48.25
N LEU A 75 102.56 -36.37 47.87
CA LEU A 75 101.98 -36.97 46.66
C LEU A 75 100.45 -37.16 46.80
N ALA A 76 99.98 -37.58 47.99
CA ALA A 76 98.55 -37.67 48.29
C ALA A 76 97.88 -36.28 48.36
N ALA A 77 98.57 -35.28 48.93
CA ALA A 77 98.10 -33.89 48.97
C ALA A 77 98.01 -33.27 47.56
N LEU A 78 98.99 -33.50 46.69
CA LEU A 78 99.02 -33.01 45.31
C LEU A 78 97.96 -33.70 44.44
N ALA A 79 97.77 -35.02 44.57
CA ALA A 79 96.73 -35.73 43.84
C ALA A 79 95.31 -35.28 44.24
N SER A 80 95.07 -35.08 45.54
CA SER A 80 93.78 -34.57 46.03
C SER A 80 93.56 -33.09 45.70
N ALA A 81 94.60 -32.25 45.76
CA ALA A 81 94.55 -30.86 45.27
C ALA A 81 94.29 -30.76 43.76
N GLY A 82 94.91 -31.63 42.95
CA GLY A 82 94.65 -31.73 41.52
C GLY A 82 93.22 -32.19 41.21
N GLY A 83 92.71 -33.18 41.94
CA GLY A 83 91.31 -33.62 41.87
C GLY A 83 90.31 -32.53 42.25
N LEU A 84 90.59 -31.79 43.33
CA LEU A 84 89.81 -30.61 43.75
C LEU A 84 89.88 -29.49 42.71
N GLY A 85 91.04 -29.22 42.12
CA GLY A 85 91.21 -28.25 41.04
C GLY A 85 90.41 -28.61 39.79
N ALA A 86 90.45 -29.88 39.37
CA ALA A 86 89.65 -30.39 38.25
C ALA A 86 88.14 -30.37 38.54
N LEU A 87 87.72 -30.63 39.79
CA LEU A 87 86.34 -30.48 40.24
C LEU A 87 85.89 -29.02 40.23
N LEU A 88 86.69 -28.10 40.79
CA LEU A 88 86.41 -26.66 40.79
C LEU A 88 86.36 -26.10 39.37
N TRP A 89 87.24 -26.53 38.47
CA TRP A 89 87.21 -26.17 37.06
C TRP A 89 85.96 -26.71 36.36
N ARG A 90 85.58 -27.98 36.58
CA ARG A 90 84.33 -28.56 36.05
C ARG A 90 83.08 -27.87 36.60
N CYS A 91 83.05 -27.52 37.88
CA CYS A 91 81.95 -26.79 38.50
C CYS A 91 81.87 -25.34 37.99
N ARG A 92 83.01 -24.65 37.83
CA ARG A 92 83.07 -23.30 37.24
C ARG A 92 82.65 -23.32 35.77
N GLY A 93 83.09 -24.30 34.99
CA GLY A 93 82.67 -24.51 33.60
C GLY A 93 81.17 -24.77 33.47
N ARG A 94 80.61 -25.65 34.32
CA ARG A 94 79.15 -25.88 34.40
C ARG A 94 78.38 -24.63 34.83
N ALA A 95 78.92 -23.84 35.78
CA ALA A 95 78.31 -22.57 36.19
C ALA A 95 78.35 -21.52 35.06
N GLN A 96 79.45 -21.41 34.32
CA GLN A 96 79.55 -20.54 33.15
C GLN A 96 78.61 -20.99 32.02
N GLN A 97 78.46 -22.29 31.79
CA GLN A 97 77.49 -22.85 30.84
C GLN A 97 76.05 -22.57 31.27
N ALA A 98 75.72 -22.72 32.57
CA ALA A 98 74.41 -22.39 33.11
C ALA A 98 74.08 -20.89 33.00
N LEU A 99 75.04 -20.01 33.30
CA LEU A 99 74.90 -18.56 33.12
C LEU A 99 74.73 -18.18 31.64
N ALA A 100 75.47 -18.82 30.72
CA ALA A 100 75.32 -18.60 29.28
C ALA A 100 73.95 -19.08 28.76
N ALA A 101 73.49 -20.25 29.21
CA ALA A 101 72.17 -20.78 28.87
C ALA A 101 71.03 -19.90 29.45
N GLN A 102 71.19 -19.39 30.67
CA GLN A 102 70.27 -18.43 31.27
C GLN A 102 70.21 -17.13 30.46
N ALA A 103 71.37 -16.56 30.10
CA ALA A 103 71.42 -15.35 29.28
C ALA A 103 70.78 -15.55 27.88
N GLN A 104 70.96 -16.73 27.27
CA GLN A 104 70.28 -17.10 26.02
C GLN A 104 68.75 -17.24 26.21
N ALA A 105 68.30 -17.83 27.31
CA ALA A 105 66.88 -17.94 27.63
C ALA A 105 66.23 -16.57 27.91
N GLU A 106 66.92 -15.68 28.62
CA GLU A 106 66.48 -14.30 28.86
C GLU A 106 66.41 -13.50 27.55
N GLN A 107 67.38 -13.65 26.64
CA GLN A 107 67.31 -13.05 25.30
C GLN A 107 66.18 -13.63 24.45
N ALA A 108 65.93 -14.94 24.49
CA ALA A 108 64.82 -15.57 23.78
C ALA A 108 63.45 -15.08 24.31
N LEU A 109 63.31 -14.96 25.63
CA LEU A 109 62.12 -14.41 26.29
C LEU A 109 61.92 -12.92 25.96
N ALA A 110 63.00 -12.14 25.87
CA ALA A 110 62.93 -10.73 25.46
C ALA A 110 62.46 -10.58 24.00
N ARG A 111 62.97 -11.41 23.08
CA ARG A 111 62.50 -11.45 21.68
C ARG A 111 61.03 -11.83 21.58
N LEU A 112 60.61 -12.87 22.30
CA LEU A 112 59.21 -13.32 22.32
C LEU A 112 58.28 -12.23 22.87
N ARG A 113 58.67 -11.54 23.96
CA ARG A 113 57.91 -10.39 24.50
C ARG A 113 57.76 -9.29 23.46
N ALA A 114 58.86 -8.83 22.85
CA ALA A 114 58.83 -7.80 21.82
C ALA A 114 57.96 -8.19 20.60
N GLN A 115 57.97 -9.47 20.21
CA GLN A 115 57.06 -9.99 19.18
C GLN A 115 55.60 -9.92 19.64
N THR A 116 55.27 -10.39 20.85
CA THR A 116 53.89 -10.32 21.36
C THR A 116 53.39 -8.90 21.59
N GLU A 117 54.27 -7.96 21.94
CA GLU A 117 53.94 -6.53 22.06
C GLU A 117 53.70 -5.89 20.69
N ALA A 118 54.53 -6.22 19.68
CA ALA A 118 54.33 -5.80 18.30
C ALA A 118 53.01 -6.35 17.72
N ASP A 119 52.75 -7.65 17.86
CA ASP A 119 51.51 -8.29 17.41
C ASP A 119 50.28 -7.73 18.14
N LEU A 120 50.34 -7.55 19.46
CA LEU A 120 49.27 -6.91 20.22
C LEU A 120 48.98 -5.49 19.72
N SER A 121 50.02 -4.70 19.44
CA SER A 121 49.84 -3.35 18.89
C SER A 121 49.22 -3.39 17.49
N ARG A 122 49.63 -4.34 16.64
CA ARG A 122 49.05 -4.54 15.31
C ARG A 122 47.56 -4.89 15.40
N TRP A 123 47.19 -5.88 16.21
CA TRP A 123 45.80 -6.28 16.41
C TRP A 123 44.94 -5.16 17.01
N GLN A 124 45.50 -4.29 17.85
CA GLN A 124 44.80 -3.10 18.36
C GLN A 124 44.47 -2.09 17.25
N HIS A 125 45.41 -1.84 16.31
CA HIS A 125 45.16 -0.98 15.15
C HIS A 125 44.13 -1.61 14.20
N GLU A 126 44.28 -2.89 13.85
CA GLU A 126 43.37 -3.62 12.97
C GLU A 126 41.93 -3.65 13.54
N LEU A 127 41.78 -3.86 14.85
CA LEU A 127 40.49 -3.80 15.53
C LEU A 127 39.90 -2.37 15.57
N ALA A 128 40.73 -1.33 15.67
CA ALA A 128 40.28 0.05 15.59
C ALA A 128 39.79 0.41 14.18
N ASP A 129 40.49 -0.07 13.14
CA ASP A 129 40.12 0.17 11.73
C ASP A 129 38.85 -0.58 11.35
N LEU A 130 38.72 -1.84 11.78
CA LEU A 130 37.49 -2.61 11.62
C LEU A 130 36.30 -1.92 12.32
N ARG A 131 36.47 -1.43 13.56
CA ARG A 131 35.44 -0.64 14.27
C ARG A 131 35.05 0.63 13.52
N ARG A 132 36.02 1.41 13.04
CA ARG A 132 35.75 2.63 12.24
C ARG A 132 34.98 2.30 10.96
N SER A 133 35.35 1.22 10.27
CA SER A 133 34.64 0.79 9.05
C SER A 133 33.23 0.26 9.32
N SER A 134 33.00 -0.43 10.45
CA SER A 134 31.67 -0.87 10.88
C SER A 134 30.76 0.32 11.18
N GLN A 135 31.22 1.25 12.03
CA GLN A 135 30.49 2.47 12.37
C GLN A 135 30.16 3.33 11.14
N SER A 136 31.09 3.44 10.19
CA SER A 136 30.83 4.13 8.92
C SER A 136 29.77 3.44 8.06
N ARG A 137 29.70 2.11 8.06
CA ARG A 137 28.68 1.33 7.32
C ARG A 137 27.32 1.39 8.02
N GLU A 138 27.30 1.32 9.35
CA GLU A 138 26.10 1.47 10.17
C GLU A 138 25.47 2.87 9.96
N ALA A 139 26.29 3.93 9.92
CA ALA A 139 25.84 5.28 9.60
C ALA A 139 25.30 5.41 8.16
N GLN A 140 26.00 4.85 7.17
CA GLN A 140 25.55 4.83 5.77
C GLN A 140 24.23 4.06 5.59
N TRP A 141 24.05 2.95 6.32
CA TRP A 141 22.82 2.17 6.28
C TRP A 141 21.64 2.94 6.91
N ALA A 142 21.86 3.59 8.06
CA ALA A 142 20.85 4.40 8.72
C ALA A 142 20.39 5.59 7.87
N ASP A 143 21.30 6.21 7.12
CA ASP A 143 21.01 7.28 6.15
C ASP A 143 20.16 6.74 4.97
N GLN A 144 20.57 5.63 4.35
CA GLN A 144 19.81 4.97 3.28
C GLN A 144 18.40 4.55 3.74
N GLU A 145 18.26 4.05 4.98
CA GLU A 145 16.97 3.65 5.53
C GLU A 145 16.08 4.85 5.90
N ALA A 146 16.66 6.00 6.20
CA ALA A 146 15.93 7.26 6.38
C ALA A 146 15.44 7.81 5.03
N VAL A 147 16.29 7.82 4.00
CA VAL A 147 15.96 8.24 2.63
C VAL A 147 14.87 7.32 2.04
N ALA A 148 14.98 6.00 2.21
CA ALA A 148 13.97 5.04 1.76
C ALA A 148 12.60 5.26 2.44
N ARG A 149 12.58 5.57 3.74
CA ARG A 149 11.35 5.94 4.47
C ARG A 149 10.77 7.26 3.96
N GLN A 150 11.60 8.28 3.76
CA GLN A 150 11.16 9.57 3.21
C GLN A 150 10.52 9.41 1.81
N HIS A 151 11.10 8.58 0.94
CA HIS A 151 10.49 8.26 -0.36
C HIS A 151 9.15 7.54 -0.22
N HIS A 152 9.03 6.55 0.67
CA HIS A 152 7.78 5.84 0.92
C HIS A 152 6.69 6.77 1.49
N GLU A 153 7.04 7.62 2.46
CA GLU A 153 6.13 8.61 3.06
C GLU A 153 5.71 9.72 2.10
N ALA A 154 6.53 10.04 1.08
CA ALA A 154 6.16 10.95 -0.02
C ALA A 154 5.28 10.29 -1.10
N LEU A 155 5.45 8.99 -1.34
CA LEU A 155 4.66 8.22 -2.32
C LEU A 155 3.26 7.85 -1.80
N ALA A 156 3.10 7.61 -0.51
CA ALA A 156 1.80 7.29 0.08
C ALA A 156 0.70 8.36 -0.20
N PRO A 157 0.87 9.66 0.11
CA PRO A 157 -0.17 10.66 -0.12
C PRO A 157 -0.43 10.93 -1.62
N THR A 158 0.56 10.74 -2.49
CA THR A 158 0.37 10.89 -3.94
C THR A 158 -0.41 9.71 -4.53
N LEU A 159 -0.13 8.48 -4.12
CA LEU A 159 -0.93 7.30 -4.48
C LEU A 159 -2.38 7.41 -3.96
N ASP A 160 -2.58 7.94 -2.75
CA ASP A 160 -3.92 8.14 -2.19
C ASP A 160 -4.70 9.25 -2.92
N ALA A 161 -4.03 10.34 -3.32
CA ALA A 161 -4.63 11.38 -4.16
C ALA A 161 -5.05 10.83 -5.54
N TRP A 162 -4.19 10.05 -6.21
CA TRP A 162 -4.54 9.36 -7.46
C TRP A 162 -5.72 8.41 -7.30
N ARG A 163 -5.73 7.61 -6.22
CA ARG A 163 -6.83 6.67 -5.91
C ARG A 163 -8.16 7.40 -5.76
N VAL A 164 -8.18 8.53 -5.04
CA VAL A 164 -9.38 9.37 -4.85
C VAL A 164 -9.80 10.07 -6.15
N ALA A 165 -8.87 10.53 -6.96
CA ALA A 165 -9.15 11.14 -8.26
C ALA A 165 -9.81 10.15 -9.24
N ILE A 166 -9.26 8.93 -9.36
CA ILE A 166 -9.82 7.86 -10.20
C ILE A 166 -11.22 7.46 -9.69
N GLN A 167 -11.39 7.29 -8.37
CA GLN A 167 -12.69 6.95 -7.79
C GLN A 167 -13.74 8.05 -8.03
N SER A 168 -13.38 9.33 -7.89
CA SER A 168 -14.31 10.44 -8.12
C SER A 168 -14.67 10.61 -9.60
N ALA A 169 -13.74 10.36 -10.52
CA ALA A 169 -14.00 10.37 -11.95
C ALA A 169 -14.92 9.22 -12.38
N CYS A 170 -14.67 7.99 -11.90
CA CYS A 170 -15.59 6.85 -12.14
C CYS A 170 -16.99 7.09 -11.54
N ALA A 171 -17.08 7.76 -10.38
CA ALA A 171 -18.35 8.13 -9.77
C ALA A 171 -19.11 9.19 -10.59
N GLN A 172 -18.41 10.09 -11.29
CA GLN A 172 -19.01 11.08 -12.21
C GLN A 172 -19.39 10.49 -13.57
N ALA A 173 -18.60 9.55 -14.11
CA ALA A 173 -18.85 8.90 -15.40
C ALA A 173 -20.16 8.06 -15.42
N ARG A 174 -20.55 7.50 -14.26
CA ARG A 174 -21.73 6.65 -14.13
C ARG A 174 -23.06 7.35 -14.39
N PRO A 175 -23.45 8.43 -13.66
CA PRO A 175 -24.73 9.11 -13.90
C PRO A 175 -24.83 9.73 -15.31
N LEU A 176 -23.70 10.07 -15.95
CA LEU A 176 -23.69 10.49 -17.36
C LEU A 176 -24.09 9.35 -18.30
N THR A 177 -23.63 8.13 -18.02
CA THR A 177 -23.98 6.93 -18.79
C THR A 177 -25.44 6.54 -18.56
N ASP A 178 -25.90 6.57 -17.31
CA ASP A 178 -27.29 6.28 -16.94
C ASP A 178 -28.26 7.31 -17.58
N GLY A 179 -27.92 8.61 -17.53
CA GLY A 179 -28.71 9.69 -18.14
C GLY A 179 -28.71 9.71 -19.67
N LEU A 180 -27.62 9.26 -20.31
CA LEU A 180 -27.59 9.04 -21.77
C LEU A 180 -28.59 7.95 -22.20
N ALA A 181 -28.69 6.86 -21.44
CA ALA A 181 -29.65 5.80 -21.71
C ALA A 181 -31.11 6.26 -21.50
N GLU A 182 -31.37 7.10 -20.49
CA GLU A 182 -32.68 7.73 -20.28
C GLU A 182 -33.06 8.67 -21.44
N LEU A 183 -32.13 9.54 -21.89
CA LEU A 183 -32.37 10.42 -23.03
C LEU A 183 -32.61 9.65 -24.34
N GLN A 184 -31.94 8.53 -24.57
CA GLN A 184 -32.21 7.64 -25.71
C GLN A 184 -33.62 7.02 -25.64
N ALA A 185 -34.09 6.63 -24.44
CA ALA A 185 -35.46 6.16 -24.26
C ALA A 185 -36.49 7.28 -24.53
N VAL A 186 -36.20 8.52 -24.13
CA VAL A 186 -37.01 9.70 -24.46
C VAL A 186 -37.02 9.97 -25.97
N GLN A 187 -35.86 9.92 -26.65
CA GLN A 187 -35.78 10.05 -28.12
C GLN A 187 -36.66 9.02 -28.84
N SER A 188 -36.60 7.74 -28.43
CA SER A 188 -37.48 6.68 -28.98
C SER A 188 -38.98 6.90 -28.75
N THR A 189 -39.33 7.80 -27.83
CA THR A 189 -40.71 8.22 -27.54
C THR A 189 -41.12 9.41 -28.41
N PHE A 190 -40.20 10.35 -28.65
CA PHE A 190 -40.39 11.42 -29.65
C PHE A 190 -40.52 10.88 -31.08
N GLU A 191 -39.77 9.83 -31.45
CA GLU A 191 -39.91 9.13 -32.74
C GLU A 191 -41.36 8.64 -32.94
N ARG A 192 -41.90 7.91 -31.96
CA ARG A 192 -43.27 7.35 -31.99
C ARG A 192 -44.35 8.43 -31.91
N TRP A 193 -44.10 9.53 -31.21
CA TRP A 193 -44.99 10.69 -31.23
C TRP A 193 -44.99 11.38 -32.60
N HIS A 194 -43.84 11.51 -33.25
CA HIS A 194 -43.74 12.06 -34.60
C HIS A 194 -44.54 11.22 -35.60
N GLU A 195 -44.40 9.88 -35.58
CA GLU A 195 -45.23 8.95 -36.38
C GLU A 195 -46.73 9.11 -36.09
N GLY A 196 -47.11 9.23 -34.82
CA GLY A 196 -48.51 9.42 -34.40
C GLY A 196 -49.12 10.73 -34.88
N MET A 197 -48.36 11.82 -34.85
CA MET A 197 -48.80 13.12 -35.38
C MET A 197 -48.89 13.10 -36.91
N ASP A 198 -47.98 12.39 -37.59
CA ASP A 198 -48.05 12.17 -39.03
C ASP A 198 -49.32 11.40 -39.45
N ALA A 199 -49.76 10.45 -38.63
CA ALA A 199 -51.04 9.76 -38.80
C ALA A 199 -52.24 10.68 -38.53
N LEU A 200 -52.19 11.53 -37.49
CA LEU A 200 -53.26 12.50 -37.18
C LEU A 200 -53.46 13.54 -38.29
N LEU A 201 -52.38 14.09 -38.85
CA LEU A 201 -52.45 15.01 -39.99
C LEU A 201 -53.14 14.37 -41.22
N ARG A 202 -52.81 13.10 -41.51
CA ARG A 202 -53.47 12.32 -42.58
C ARG A 202 -54.94 12.04 -42.26
N GLN A 203 -55.28 11.82 -40.98
CA GLN A 203 -56.65 11.61 -40.53
C GLN A 203 -57.50 12.89 -40.64
N ASN A 204 -57.01 14.06 -40.23
CA ASN A 204 -57.73 15.32 -40.41
C ASN A 204 -57.97 15.62 -41.90
N ALA A 205 -56.97 15.41 -42.75
CA ALA A 205 -57.11 15.57 -44.21
C ALA A 205 -58.12 14.59 -44.85
N ASP A 206 -58.37 13.43 -44.23
CA ASP A 206 -59.46 12.51 -44.60
C ASP A 206 -60.83 12.97 -44.06
N MET A 207 -60.91 13.45 -42.82
CA MET A 207 -62.15 14.02 -42.26
C MET A 207 -62.61 15.28 -43.02
N HIS A 208 -61.67 16.13 -43.45
CA HIS A 208 -61.95 17.31 -44.27
C HIS A 208 -62.61 16.95 -45.61
N ARG A 209 -62.09 15.92 -46.30
CA ARG A 209 -62.69 15.40 -47.55
C ARG A 209 -64.09 14.84 -47.31
N LYS A 210 -64.24 13.95 -46.33
CA LYS A 210 -65.54 13.34 -45.96
C LYS A 210 -66.60 14.37 -45.57
N ASN A 211 -66.22 15.47 -44.92
CA ASN A 211 -67.15 16.53 -44.59
C ASN A 211 -67.56 17.38 -45.81
N GLU A 212 -66.67 17.60 -46.79
CA GLU A 212 -67.06 18.31 -48.02
C GLU A 212 -67.90 17.43 -48.94
N ASP A 213 -67.64 16.12 -49.00
CA ASP A 213 -68.52 15.12 -49.63
C ASP A 213 -69.93 15.14 -48.98
N PHE A 214 -69.99 15.15 -47.65
CA PHE A 214 -71.25 15.29 -46.91
C PHE A 214 -71.95 16.63 -47.18
N ALA A 215 -71.21 17.75 -47.20
CA ALA A 215 -71.75 19.05 -47.56
C ALA A 215 -72.31 19.05 -49.00
N GLN A 216 -71.67 18.38 -49.95
CA GLN A 216 -72.17 18.20 -51.31
C GLN A 216 -73.48 17.40 -51.34
N ILE A 217 -73.59 16.32 -50.57
CA ILE A 217 -74.83 15.53 -50.43
C ILE A 217 -75.96 16.39 -49.86
N VAL A 218 -75.69 17.21 -48.84
CA VAL A 218 -76.69 18.10 -48.23
C VAL A 218 -77.14 19.21 -49.19
N ARG A 219 -76.21 19.80 -49.96
CA ARG A 219 -76.54 20.76 -51.02
C ARG A 219 -77.42 20.11 -52.11
N GLN A 220 -77.10 18.88 -52.53
CA GLN A 220 -77.92 18.13 -53.49
C GLN A 220 -79.31 17.79 -52.92
N MET A 221 -79.40 17.36 -51.67
CA MET A 221 -80.68 17.11 -50.98
C MET A 221 -81.56 18.36 -50.97
N THR A 222 -80.99 19.53 -50.71
CA THR A 222 -81.69 20.83 -50.71
C THR A 222 -82.29 21.19 -52.08
N ILE A 223 -81.65 20.78 -53.18
CA ILE A 223 -82.18 20.96 -54.55
C ILE A 223 -83.32 19.96 -54.82
N VAL A 224 -83.16 18.70 -54.40
CA VAL A 224 -84.19 17.65 -54.58
C VAL A 224 -85.45 18.00 -53.79
N THR A 225 -85.34 18.48 -52.56
CA THR A 225 -86.50 18.86 -51.74
C THR A 225 -87.20 20.11 -52.28
N LEU A 226 -86.45 21.11 -52.76
CA LEU A 226 -87.03 22.27 -53.45
C LEU A 226 -87.86 21.84 -54.68
N ASN A 227 -87.32 20.95 -55.52
CA ASN A 227 -88.03 20.43 -56.69
C ASN A 227 -89.31 19.66 -56.28
N ALA A 228 -89.25 18.87 -55.20
CA ALA A 228 -90.40 18.18 -54.65
C ALA A 228 -91.49 19.14 -54.11
N SER A 229 -91.10 20.22 -53.41
CA SER A 229 -92.03 21.26 -52.96
C SER A 229 -92.73 21.97 -54.13
N ILE A 230 -92.00 22.23 -55.22
CA ILE A 230 -92.54 22.87 -56.43
C ILE A 230 -93.56 21.93 -57.12
N GLU A 231 -93.23 20.66 -57.29
CA GLU A 231 -94.15 19.71 -57.94
C GLU A 231 -95.37 19.40 -57.06
N ALA A 232 -95.20 19.31 -55.75
CA ALA A 232 -96.31 19.19 -54.81
C ALA A 232 -97.26 20.39 -54.86
N ALA A 233 -96.73 21.61 -55.00
CA ALA A 233 -97.54 22.81 -55.24
C ALA A 233 -98.25 22.78 -56.61
N ARG A 234 -97.60 22.26 -57.65
CA ARG A 234 -98.17 22.12 -59.01
C ARG A 234 -99.36 21.16 -59.06
N ILE A 235 -99.38 20.14 -58.20
CA ILE A 235 -100.45 19.14 -58.07
C ILE A 235 -101.63 19.65 -57.20
N GLY A 236 -101.47 20.77 -56.50
CA GLY A 236 -102.56 21.44 -55.77
C GLY A 236 -103.05 20.67 -54.54
N GLU A 237 -104.37 20.56 -54.35
CA GLU A 237 -105.01 19.90 -53.20
C GLU A 237 -104.44 18.49 -52.91
N LEU A 238 -104.25 17.68 -53.97
CA LEU A 238 -103.72 16.32 -53.89
C LEU A 238 -102.23 16.28 -53.48
N GLY A 239 -101.50 17.38 -53.66
CA GLY A 239 -100.07 17.49 -53.37
C GLY A 239 -99.73 17.84 -51.91
N ARG A 240 -100.71 18.26 -51.08
CA ARG A 240 -100.46 18.78 -49.72
C ARG A 240 -99.58 17.89 -48.86
N GLY A 241 -99.79 16.57 -48.88
CA GLY A 241 -98.98 15.61 -48.10
C GLY A 241 -97.51 15.63 -48.51
N PHE A 242 -97.22 15.67 -49.81
CA PHE A 242 -95.85 15.76 -50.33
C PHE A 242 -95.20 17.12 -50.03
N ALA A 243 -95.97 18.22 -50.04
CA ALA A 243 -95.46 19.55 -49.72
C ALA A 243 -94.96 19.64 -48.26
N VAL A 244 -95.67 19.03 -47.30
CA VAL A 244 -95.25 18.96 -45.90
C VAL A 244 -93.96 18.15 -45.74
N VAL A 245 -93.88 16.97 -46.37
CA VAL A 245 -92.67 16.12 -46.33
C VAL A 245 -91.47 16.83 -46.96
N ALA A 246 -91.68 17.57 -48.05
CA ALA A 246 -90.61 18.27 -48.76
C ALA A 246 -90.00 19.43 -47.94
N GLU A 247 -90.82 20.24 -47.25
CA GLU A 247 -90.27 21.30 -46.39
C GLU A 247 -89.64 20.76 -45.09
N GLU A 248 -90.16 19.67 -44.49
CA GLU A 248 -89.47 18.98 -43.37
C GLU A 248 -88.10 18.43 -43.79
N MET A 249 -87.99 17.80 -44.97
CA MET A 249 -86.70 17.39 -45.51
C MET A 249 -85.77 18.58 -45.80
N ARG A 250 -86.32 19.75 -46.15
CA ARG A 250 -85.55 20.99 -46.37
C ARG A 250 -85.06 21.60 -45.05
N GLU A 251 -85.90 21.59 -44.01
CA GLU A 251 -85.55 21.95 -42.63
C GLU A 251 -84.46 21.01 -42.08
N LEU A 252 -84.52 19.71 -42.42
CA LEU A 252 -83.48 18.74 -42.09
C LEU A 252 -82.16 19.03 -42.84
N ALA A 253 -82.22 19.33 -44.14
CA ALA A 253 -81.04 19.70 -44.91
C ALA A 253 -80.38 21.00 -44.39
N ARG A 254 -81.15 22.05 -44.07
CA ARG A 254 -80.67 23.28 -43.41
C ARG A 254 -80.05 23.03 -42.02
N ARG A 255 -80.45 21.96 -41.32
CA ARG A 255 -79.83 21.53 -40.05
C ARG A 255 -78.51 20.81 -40.31
N ALA A 256 -78.46 19.91 -41.29
CA ALA A 256 -77.25 19.19 -41.68
C ALA A 256 -76.16 20.11 -42.26
N GLU A 257 -76.53 21.15 -43.03
CA GLU A 257 -75.58 22.11 -43.61
C GLU A 257 -74.86 22.93 -42.53
N ARG A 258 -75.61 23.39 -41.52
CA ARG A 258 -75.04 24.05 -40.34
C ARG A 258 -74.10 23.13 -39.57
N LEU A 259 -74.51 21.88 -39.32
CA LEU A 259 -73.67 20.89 -38.63
C LEU A 259 -72.37 20.60 -39.39
N SER A 260 -72.41 20.50 -40.72
CA SER A 260 -71.21 20.35 -41.56
C SER A 260 -70.32 21.60 -41.53
N GLY A 261 -70.91 22.79 -41.51
CA GLY A 261 -70.19 24.05 -41.33
C GLY A 261 -69.49 24.15 -39.98
N ASP A 262 -70.13 23.72 -38.90
CA ASP A 262 -69.58 23.69 -37.55
C ASP A 262 -68.47 22.64 -37.42
N TYR A 263 -68.68 21.43 -37.96
CA TYR A 263 -67.65 20.39 -38.01
C TYR A 263 -66.42 20.84 -38.83
N ARG A 264 -66.61 21.58 -39.93
CA ARG A 264 -65.50 22.17 -40.71
C ARG A 264 -64.68 23.17 -39.90
N ARG A 265 -65.30 23.93 -38.98
CA ARG A 265 -64.57 24.84 -38.06
C ARG A 265 -63.74 24.03 -37.05
N GLY A 266 -64.34 23.03 -36.40
CA GLY A 266 -63.64 22.16 -35.46
C GLY A 266 -62.48 21.38 -36.08
N LEU A 267 -62.58 20.96 -37.35
CA LEU A 267 -61.46 20.35 -38.07
C LEU A 267 -60.33 21.35 -38.33
N HIS A 268 -60.63 22.60 -38.69
CA HIS A 268 -59.60 23.62 -38.89
C HIS A 268 -58.88 24.01 -37.58
N GLU A 269 -59.62 24.08 -36.47
CA GLU A 269 -59.04 24.25 -35.13
C GLU A 269 -58.13 23.06 -34.75
N ASN A 270 -58.50 21.84 -35.13
CA ASN A 270 -57.69 20.63 -34.94
C ASN A 270 -56.41 20.64 -35.80
N ASP A 271 -56.48 21.09 -37.06
CA ASP A 271 -55.29 21.26 -37.91
C ASP A 271 -54.29 22.26 -37.34
N LEU A 272 -54.76 23.39 -36.80
CA LEU A 272 -53.91 24.38 -36.14
C LEU A 272 -53.23 23.81 -34.90
N LEU A 273 -54.00 23.12 -34.04
CA LEU A 273 -53.48 22.48 -32.82
C LEU A 273 -52.45 21.38 -33.17
N THR A 274 -52.80 20.48 -34.09
CA THR A 274 -51.94 19.37 -34.53
C THR A 274 -50.65 19.90 -35.16
N THR A 275 -50.73 20.96 -35.97
CA THR A 275 -49.55 21.60 -36.57
C THR A 275 -48.65 22.23 -35.52
N SER A 276 -49.20 22.92 -34.51
CA SER A 276 -48.41 23.48 -33.40
C SER A 276 -47.70 22.38 -32.62
N THR A 277 -48.43 21.37 -32.14
CA THR A 277 -47.86 20.27 -31.36
C THR A 277 -46.83 19.47 -32.16
N PHE A 278 -46.98 19.33 -33.48
CA PHE A 278 -45.95 18.73 -34.35
C PHE A 278 -44.66 19.57 -34.40
N GLN A 279 -44.76 20.91 -34.43
CA GLN A 279 -43.60 21.81 -34.35
C GLN A 279 -42.91 21.73 -32.99
N ASP A 280 -43.68 21.69 -31.89
CA ASP A 280 -43.16 21.52 -30.52
C ASP A 280 -42.41 20.19 -30.35
N ILE A 281 -42.96 19.10 -30.91
CA ILE A 281 -42.34 17.77 -30.96
C ILE A 281 -41.04 17.79 -31.76
N GLN A 282 -41.03 18.43 -32.94
CA GLN A 282 -39.85 18.59 -33.79
C GLN A 282 -38.74 19.45 -33.14
N ALA A 283 -39.10 20.52 -32.44
CA ALA A 283 -38.15 21.36 -31.70
C ALA A 283 -37.53 20.59 -30.53
N SER A 284 -38.36 19.93 -29.73
CA SER A 284 -37.94 19.14 -28.56
C SER A 284 -37.06 17.95 -28.95
N GLY A 285 -37.42 17.22 -30.02
CA GLY A 285 -36.60 16.12 -30.54
C GLY A 285 -35.19 16.55 -30.94
N LYS A 286 -35.05 17.72 -31.59
CA LYS A 286 -33.74 18.29 -31.95
C LYS A 286 -32.91 18.68 -30.72
N LEU A 287 -33.55 19.23 -29.68
CA LEU A 287 -32.89 19.52 -28.41
C LEU A 287 -32.39 18.25 -27.71
N ILE A 288 -33.18 17.17 -27.71
CA ILE A 288 -32.79 15.86 -27.15
C ILE A 288 -31.58 15.29 -27.90
N VAL A 289 -31.62 15.24 -29.25
CA VAL A 289 -30.51 14.75 -30.07
C VAL A 289 -29.23 15.57 -29.86
N GLY A 290 -29.33 16.89 -29.78
CA GLY A 290 -28.20 17.77 -29.45
C GLY A 290 -27.63 17.51 -28.05
N THR A 291 -28.49 17.24 -27.07
CA THR A 291 -28.10 16.94 -25.68
C THR A 291 -27.39 15.58 -25.58
N ILE A 292 -27.90 14.55 -26.29
CA ILE A 292 -27.25 13.23 -26.37
C ILE A 292 -25.84 13.38 -26.99
N ALA A 293 -25.70 14.11 -28.09
CA ALA A 293 -24.40 14.34 -28.73
C ALA A 293 -23.41 15.09 -27.83
N ALA A 294 -23.87 16.09 -27.08
CA ALA A 294 -23.04 16.82 -26.13
C ALA A 294 -22.57 15.94 -24.95
N LEU A 295 -23.45 15.07 -24.44
CA LEU A 295 -23.11 14.15 -23.34
C LEU A 295 -22.19 13.02 -23.77
N ASP A 296 -22.35 12.46 -24.98
CA ASP A 296 -21.43 11.47 -25.56
C ASP A 296 -20.02 12.07 -25.78
N LEU A 297 -19.93 13.31 -26.29
CA LEU A 297 -18.65 14.04 -26.38
C LEU A 297 -18.00 14.23 -24.99
N TYR A 298 -18.78 14.64 -23.99
CA TYR A 298 -18.28 14.82 -22.62
C TYR A 298 -17.85 13.50 -21.98
N GLN A 299 -18.60 12.41 -22.17
CA GLN A 299 -18.22 11.07 -21.72
C GLN A 299 -16.89 10.64 -22.34
N ARG A 300 -16.69 10.83 -23.64
CA ARG A 300 -15.41 10.52 -24.33
C ARG A 300 -14.25 11.35 -23.78
N GLN A 301 -14.47 12.63 -23.44
CA GLN A 301 -13.45 13.48 -22.82
C GLN A 301 -13.08 13.02 -21.39
N VAL A 302 -14.05 12.54 -20.61
CA VAL A 302 -13.81 11.96 -19.27
C VAL A 302 -13.06 10.63 -19.37
N VAL A 303 -13.39 9.77 -20.34
CA VAL A 303 -12.65 8.51 -20.56
C VAL A 303 -11.22 8.78 -21.04
N GLY A 304 -11.03 9.63 -22.05
CA GLY A 304 -9.71 9.95 -22.59
C GLY A 304 -8.77 10.65 -21.59
N SER A 305 -9.32 11.44 -20.66
CA SER A 305 -8.50 12.05 -19.58
C SER A 305 -8.11 11.04 -18.49
N LEU A 306 -8.89 9.97 -18.28
CA LEU A 306 -8.51 8.85 -17.42
C LEU A 306 -7.45 7.94 -18.05
N GLU A 307 -7.58 7.65 -19.35
CA GLU A 307 -6.56 6.87 -20.09
C GLU A 307 -5.24 7.63 -20.17
N GLY A 308 -5.28 8.93 -20.51
CA GLY A 308 -4.09 9.79 -20.57
C GLY A 308 -3.43 10.10 -19.22
N ALA A 309 -4.11 9.84 -18.10
CA ALA A 309 -3.56 9.97 -16.76
C ALA A 309 -2.93 8.66 -16.22
N GLY A 310 -3.03 7.56 -16.97
CA GLY A 310 -2.46 6.26 -16.62
C GLY A 310 -1.15 5.90 -17.33
N ALA A 311 -0.54 6.85 -18.06
CA ALA A 311 0.64 6.68 -18.91
C ALA A 311 1.82 7.56 -18.46
#